data_AF-A0A928UHY9-F1
#
_entry.id   AF-A0A928UHY9-F1
#
_cell.length_a   1.000
_cell.length_b   1.000
_cell.length_c   1.000
_cell.angle_alpha   90.00
_cell.angle_beta   90.00
_cell.angle_gamma   90.00
#
_symmetry.space_group_name_H-M   'P 1'
#
loop_
_entity.id
_entity.type
_entity.pdbx_description
1 polymer ?
#
loop_
_entity_poly.entity_id
_entity_poly.type
_entity_poly.pdbx_seq_one_letter_code
_entity_poly.pdbx_strand_id
1 'polypeptide(L)'
;MFYSFLESIKFTAHIFPLAIFRIGIGFYFLNQSMDKLNTNYLVTPRLARDLSELLSSSQASVNFKYFISEAVIPSWQFFAYLLFFLQLFIGFSFISGFLVRISSILGVVLCTFYLLIEVSSITPFFQILLLSFISMGFIGAGRCLGMDYFFYKRYNGWLW
;
A
#
# COMPACT_ATOMS: atom_id res chain seq x y z
N MET A 1 17.24 -9.89 18.78
CA MET A 1 16.19 -9.73 17.76
C MET A 1 15.17 -10.88 17.80
N PHE A 2 15.57 -12.15 17.66
CA PHE A 2 14.64 -13.30 17.77
C PHE A 2 14.02 -13.48 19.15
N TYR A 3 14.76 -13.27 20.24
CA TYR A 3 14.22 -13.34 21.61
C TYR A 3 13.09 -12.34 21.86
N SER A 4 13.30 -11.07 21.48
CA SER A 4 12.30 -10.00 21.55
C SER A 4 11.08 -10.25 20.66
N PHE A 5 11.25 -10.96 19.55
CA PHE A 5 10.16 -11.36 18.67
C PHE A 5 9.26 -12.41 19.36
N LEU A 6 9.85 -13.45 19.95
CA LEU A 6 9.10 -14.47 20.70
C LEU A 6 8.46 -13.90 21.97
N GLU A 7 9.12 -12.95 22.63
CA GLU A 7 8.60 -12.24 23.79
C GLU A 7 7.29 -11.49 23.44
N SER A 8 7.22 -10.86 22.26
CA SER A 8 6.00 -10.17 21.79
C SER A 8 4.80 -11.12 21.61
N ILE A 9 5.03 -12.39 21.23
CA ILE A 9 3.94 -13.37 21.08
C ILE A 9 3.26 -13.64 22.43
N LYS A 10 4.05 -13.68 23.51
CA LYS A 10 3.55 -14.01 24.85
C LYS A 10 2.73 -12.87 25.47
N PHE A 11 3.13 -11.62 25.25
CA PHE A 11 2.47 -10.45 25.86
C PHE A 11 1.33 -9.87 25.00
N THR A 12 1.31 -10.17 23.71
CA THR A 12 0.44 -9.50 22.74
C THR A 12 -0.44 -10.49 21.97
N ALA A 13 -0.83 -11.59 22.61
CA ALA A 13 -1.64 -12.66 22.00
C ALA A 13 -2.95 -12.16 21.36
N HIS A 14 -3.57 -11.11 21.91
CA HIS A 14 -4.80 -10.52 21.35
C HIS A 14 -4.59 -9.74 20.04
N ILE A 15 -3.37 -9.28 19.74
CA ILE A 15 -3.05 -8.50 18.52
C ILE A 15 -2.45 -9.42 17.44
N PHE A 16 -2.26 -10.71 17.73
CA PHE A 16 -1.74 -11.70 16.79
C PHE A 16 -2.54 -11.81 15.47
N PRO A 17 -3.89 -11.84 15.47
CA PRO A 17 -4.66 -11.89 14.22
C PRO A 17 -4.40 -10.68 13.31
N LEU A 18 -4.13 -9.52 13.91
CA LEU A 18 -3.79 -8.29 13.18
C LEU A 18 -2.45 -8.42 12.46
N ALA A 19 -1.46 -9.09 13.07
CA ALA A 19 -0.17 -9.35 12.43
C ALA A 19 -0.32 -10.27 11.19
N ILE A 20 -1.18 -11.29 11.27
CA ILE A 20 -1.50 -12.14 10.12
C ILE A 20 -2.15 -11.32 9.01
N PHE A 21 -3.15 -10.51 9.35
CA PHE A 21 -3.84 -9.65 8.38
C PHE A 21 -2.88 -8.66 7.71
N ARG A 22 -1.96 -8.07 8.47
CA ARG A 22 -0.89 -7.19 7.96
C ARG A 22 -0.01 -7.91 6.94
N ILE A 23 0.46 -9.12 7.26
CA ILE A 23 1.29 -9.92 6.35
C ILE A 23 0.48 -10.28 5.08
N GLY A 24 -0.81 -10.58 5.22
CA GLY A 24 -1.71 -10.83 4.10
C GLY A 24 -1.83 -9.65 3.14
N ILE A 25 -2.03 -8.44 3.66
CA ILE A 25 -2.03 -7.20 2.85
C ILE A 25 -0.68 -7.00 2.17
N GLY A 26 0.42 -7.18 2.91
CA GLY A 26 1.77 -7.03 2.37
C GLY A 26 2.04 -8.02 1.22
N PHE A 27 1.59 -9.26 1.36
CA PHE A 27 1.71 -10.29 0.33
C PHE A 27 0.89 -9.95 -0.92
N TYR A 28 -0.33 -9.42 -0.75
CA TYR A 28 -1.14 -8.93 -1.87
C TYR A 28 -0.41 -7.86 -2.69
N PHE A 29 0.17 -6.86 -2.03
CA PHE A 29 0.91 -5.78 -2.71
C PHE A 29 2.21 -6.25 -3.36
N LEU A 30 2.92 -7.20 -2.73
CA LEU A 30 4.08 -7.81 -3.37
C LEU A 30 3.69 -8.57 -4.64
N ASN A 31 2.64 -9.40 -4.59
CA ASN A 31 2.17 -10.10 -5.78
C ASN A 31 1.78 -9.12 -6.90
N GLN A 32 1.05 -8.05 -6.57
CA GLN A 32 0.71 -7.03 -7.56
C GLN A 32 1.95 -6.38 -8.19
N SER A 33 2.99 -6.11 -7.40
CA SER A 33 4.25 -5.56 -7.91
C SER A 33 5.01 -6.56 -8.80
N MET A 34 5.01 -7.85 -8.44
CA MET A 34 5.64 -8.91 -9.23
C MET A 34 4.90 -9.15 -10.55
N ASP A 35 3.57 -9.11 -10.52
CA ASP A 35 2.74 -9.19 -11.72
C ASP A 35 3.06 -8.04 -12.68
N LYS A 36 3.28 -6.82 -12.17
CA LYS A 36 3.72 -5.68 -12.99
C LYS A 36 5.09 -5.87 -13.64
N LEU A 37 6.03 -6.54 -12.94
CA LEU A 37 7.32 -6.90 -13.53
C LEU A 37 7.15 -7.94 -14.66
N ASN A 38 6.41 -9.02 -14.38
CA ASN A 38 6.20 -10.11 -15.34
C ASN A 38 5.43 -9.67 -16.59
N THR A 39 4.57 -8.66 -16.45
CA THR A 39 3.73 -8.14 -17.53
C THR A 39 4.40 -7.02 -18.35
N ASN A 40 5.70 -6.76 -18.19
CA ASN A 40 6.40 -5.67 -18.88
C ASN A 40 5.70 -4.29 -18.72
N TYR A 41 5.05 -4.07 -17.57
CA TYR A 41 4.29 -2.86 -17.27
C TYR A 41 5.16 -1.59 -17.29
N LEU A 42 6.46 -1.75 -17.04
CA LEU A 42 7.44 -0.67 -17.00
C LEU A 42 7.96 -0.25 -18.39
N VAL A 43 7.83 -1.14 -19.38
CA VAL A 43 8.38 -0.95 -20.73
C VAL A 43 7.29 -0.62 -21.74
N THR A 44 6.08 -1.15 -21.52
CA THR A 44 4.93 -0.92 -22.40
C THR A 44 4.00 0.13 -21.82
N PRO A 45 3.34 0.98 -22.64
CA PRO A 45 2.40 2.00 -22.18
C PRO A 45 1.05 1.40 -21.72
N ARG A 46 1.10 0.32 -20.93
CA ARG A 46 -0.09 -0.34 -20.35
C ARG A 46 -0.82 0.60 -19.39
N LEU A 47 -0.08 1.29 -18.53
CA LEU A 47 -0.66 2.29 -17.62
C LEU A 47 -1.50 3.33 -18.38
N ALA A 48 -0.99 3.85 -19.49
CA ALA A 48 -1.72 4.83 -20.30
C ALA A 48 -3.00 4.24 -20.90
N ARG A 49 -2.96 2.99 -21.37
CA ARG A 49 -4.14 2.28 -21.89
C ARG A 49 -5.17 2.03 -20.79
N ASP A 50 -4.75 1.45 -19.67
CA ASP A 50 -5.61 1.16 -18.54
C ASP A 50 -6.28 2.44 -18.02
N LEU A 51 -5.51 3.54 -17.89
CA LEU A 51 -6.07 4.83 -17.47
C LEU A 51 -7.02 5.42 -18.52
N SER A 52 -6.73 5.30 -19.82
CA SER A 52 -7.66 5.78 -20.86
C SER A 52 -8.99 5.01 -20.84
N GLU A 53 -8.95 3.70 -20.60
CA GLU A 53 -10.13 2.85 -20.49
C GLU A 53 -10.91 3.14 -19.20
N LEU A 54 -10.21 3.29 -18.07
CA LEU A 54 -10.79 3.69 -16.78
C LEU A 54 -11.40 5.09 -16.86
N LEU A 55 -10.77 6.04 -17.56
CA LEU A 55 -11.31 7.40 -17.73
C LEU A 55 -12.63 7.41 -18.51
N SER A 56 -12.77 6.51 -19.50
CA SER A 56 -14.01 6.37 -20.27
C SER A 56 -15.17 5.79 -19.46
N SER A 57 -14.87 4.91 -18.49
CA SER A 57 -15.87 4.25 -17.63
C SER A 57 -16.10 4.94 -16.28
N SER A 58 -15.18 5.81 -15.87
CA SER A 58 -15.23 6.53 -14.59
C SER A 58 -16.31 7.61 -14.51
N GLN A 59 -16.86 7.79 -13.31
CA GLN A 59 -17.70 8.95 -12.95
C GLN A 59 -16.90 10.11 -12.33
N ALA A 60 -15.57 10.02 -12.35
CA ALA A 60 -14.66 10.99 -11.74
C ALA A 60 -14.89 12.44 -12.20
N SER A 61 -14.55 13.39 -11.32
CA SER A 61 -14.66 14.83 -11.61
C SER A 61 -13.86 15.25 -12.85
N VAL A 62 -14.39 16.23 -13.60
CA VAL A 62 -13.78 16.73 -14.85
C VAL A 62 -12.34 17.22 -14.63
N ASN A 63 -12.08 17.90 -13.52
CA ASN A 63 -10.75 18.41 -13.17
C ASN A 63 -9.73 17.28 -13.00
N PHE A 64 -10.14 16.17 -12.39
CA PHE A 64 -9.29 15.01 -12.17
C PHE A 64 -9.02 14.25 -13.47
N LYS A 65 -10.03 14.13 -14.34
CA LYS A 65 -9.86 13.56 -15.69
C LYS A 65 -8.85 14.35 -16.51
N TYR A 66 -8.92 15.68 -16.47
CA TYR A 66 -7.97 16.57 -17.15
C TYR A 66 -6.54 16.42 -16.63
N PHE A 67 -6.37 16.32 -15.31
CA PHE A 67 -5.06 16.07 -14.69
C PHE A 67 -4.44 14.74 -15.15
N ILE A 68 -5.24 13.67 -15.22
CA ILE A 68 -4.74 12.38 -15.69
C ILE A 68 -4.36 12.46 -17.17
N SER A 69 -5.20 13.07 -18.01
CA SER A 69 -4.94 13.13 -19.46
C SER A 69 -3.72 13.98 -19.82
N GLU A 70 -3.51 15.10 -19.15
CA GLU A 70 -2.43 16.04 -19.47
C GLU A 70 -1.12 15.77 -18.73
N ALA A 71 -1.18 15.24 -17.50
CA ALA A 71 0.02 15.00 -16.70
C ALA A 71 0.46 13.54 -16.72
N VAL A 72 -0.47 12.62 -16.45
CA VAL A 72 -0.17 11.20 -16.16
C VAL A 72 0.01 10.39 -17.44
N ILE A 73 -0.83 10.57 -18.46
CA ILE A 73 -0.73 9.84 -19.73
C ILE A 73 0.57 10.16 -20.49
N PRO A 74 1.00 11.42 -20.70
CA PRO A 74 2.22 11.70 -21.45
C PRO A 74 3.48 11.25 -20.71
N SER A 75 3.47 11.26 -19.37
CA SER A 75 4.58 10.80 -18.52
C SER A 75 4.33 9.43 -17.88
N TRP A 76 3.60 8.56 -18.58
CA TRP A 76 3.16 7.25 -18.07
C TRP A 76 4.31 6.40 -17.51
N GLN A 77 5.50 6.48 -18.10
CA GLN A 77 6.65 5.69 -17.68
C GLN A 77 7.12 6.08 -16.27
N PHE A 78 7.19 7.38 -15.97
CA PHE A 78 7.56 7.87 -14.64
C PHE A 78 6.55 7.40 -13.58
N PHE A 79 5.26 7.55 -13.86
CA PHE A 79 4.20 7.11 -12.96
C PHE A 79 4.15 5.59 -12.79
N ALA A 80 4.48 4.82 -13.83
CA ALA A 80 4.54 3.36 -13.75
C ALA A 80 5.66 2.90 -12.79
N TYR A 81 6.86 3.48 -12.91
CA TYR A 81 7.95 3.22 -11.96
C TYR A 81 7.58 3.65 -10.54
N LEU A 82 7.02 4.85 -10.38
CA LEU A 82 6.63 5.38 -9.08
C LEU A 82 5.59 4.49 -8.39
N LEU A 83 4.54 4.06 -9.10
CA LEU A 83 3.53 3.14 -8.58
C LEU A 83 4.12 1.77 -8.24
N PHE A 84 5.02 1.25 -9.09
CA PHE A 84 5.70 -0.02 -8.83
C PHE A 84 6.53 0.05 -7.55
N PHE A 85 7.39 1.06 -7.39
CA PHE A 85 8.22 1.22 -6.19
C PHE A 85 7.39 1.46 -4.93
N LEU A 86 6.30 2.22 -5.02
CA LEU A 86 5.36 2.40 -3.90
C LEU A 86 4.75 1.08 -3.46
N GLN A 87 4.22 0.29 -4.40
CA GLN A 87 3.60 -0.99 -4.08
C GLN A 87 4.60 -2.00 -3.51
N LEU A 88 5.81 -2.06 -4.07
CA LEU A 88 6.88 -2.90 -3.56
C LEU A 88 7.29 -2.48 -2.14
N PHE A 89 7.46 -1.17 -1.90
CA PHE A 89 7.80 -0.64 -0.59
C PHE A 89 6.72 -0.94 0.46
N ILE A 90 5.45 -0.75 0.12
CA ILE A 90 4.32 -1.07 1.01
C ILE A 90 4.29 -2.58 1.32
N GLY A 91 4.40 -3.42 0.29
CA GLY A 91 4.40 -4.88 0.45
C GLY A 91 5.53 -5.37 1.36
N PHE A 92 6.76 -4.91 1.09
CA PHE A 92 7.93 -5.28 1.89
C PHE A 92 7.84 -4.77 3.33
N SER A 93 7.39 -3.52 3.53
CA SER A 93 7.20 -2.91 4.84
C SER A 93 6.17 -3.67 5.69
N PHE A 94 5.04 -4.06 5.11
CA PHE A 94 3.98 -4.79 5.82
C PHE A 94 4.38 -6.23 6.16
N ILE A 95 5.16 -6.90 5.32
CA ILE A 95 5.65 -8.26 5.60
C ILE A 95 6.73 -8.23 6.69
N SER A 96 7.76 -7.40 6.51
CA SER A 96 8.84 -7.26 7.49
C SER A 96 8.38 -6.64 8.81
N GLY A 97 7.27 -5.89 8.79
CA GLY A 97 6.82 -5.09 9.92
C GLY A 97 7.82 -3.98 10.24
N PHE A 98 8.38 -3.35 9.21
CA PHE A 98 9.35 -2.25 9.30
C PHE A 98 8.76 -0.98 8.67
N LEU A 99 8.73 0.13 9.40
CA LEU A 99 8.15 1.42 8.96
C LEU A 99 6.67 1.34 8.57
N VAL A 100 5.89 0.53 9.29
CA VAL A 100 4.48 0.26 8.92
C VAL A 100 3.62 1.53 8.95
N ARG A 101 3.96 2.51 9.79
CA ARG A 101 3.25 3.81 9.82
C ARG A 101 3.44 4.58 8.51
N ILE A 102 4.67 4.70 8.02
CA ILE A 102 4.96 5.45 6.78
C ILE A 102 4.32 4.73 5.60
N SER A 103 4.47 3.41 5.51
CA SER A 103 3.85 2.64 4.43
C SER A 103 2.33 2.65 4.50
N SER A 104 1.72 2.72 5.68
CA SER A 104 0.27 2.87 5.81
C SER A 104 -0.22 4.21 5.26
N ILE A 105 0.51 5.31 5.49
CA ILE A 105 0.18 6.63 4.93
C ILE A 105 0.29 6.58 3.40
N LEU A 106 1.36 5.97 2.87
CA LEU A 106 1.51 5.78 1.43
C LEU A 106 0.37 4.92 0.85
N GLY A 107 -0.06 3.87 1.57
CA GLY A 107 -1.21 3.05 1.20
C GLY A 107 -2.53 3.83 1.17
N VAL A 108 -2.76 4.73 2.14
CA VAL A 108 -3.93 5.63 2.14
C VAL A 108 -3.89 6.56 0.92
N VAL A 109 -2.75 7.17 0.61
CA VAL A 109 -2.59 8.03 -0.57
C VAL A 109 -2.86 7.25 -1.86
N LEU A 110 -2.37 6.01 -1.96
CA LEU A 110 -2.60 5.16 -3.12
C LEU A 110 -4.08 4.76 -3.25
N CYS A 111 -4.73 4.33 -2.16
CA CYS A 111 -6.16 3.98 -2.19
C CYS A 111 -7.06 5.18 -2.51
N THR A 112 -6.76 6.36 -1.94
CA THR A 112 -7.51 7.59 -2.25
C THR A 112 -7.38 7.96 -3.71
N PHE A 113 -6.19 7.82 -4.32
CA PHE A 113 -6.01 8.04 -5.75
C PHE A 113 -6.89 7.09 -6.59
N TYR A 114 -6.94 5.80 -6.25
CA TYR A 114 -7.82 4.85 -6.95
C TYR A 114 -9.32 5.14 -6.73
N LEU A 115 -9.69 5.61 -5.53
CA LEU A 115 -11.07 6.02 -5.25
C LEU A 115 -11.47 7.27 -6.03
N LEU A 116 -10.57 8.22 -6.26
CA LEU A 116 -10.82 9.42 -7.09
C LEU A 116 -11.08 9.09 -8.57
N ILE A 117 -10.59 7.95 -9.06
CA ILE A 117 -10.93 7.46 -10.41
C ILE A 117 -12.38 6.95 -10.45
N GLU A 118 -13.01 6.63 -9.31
CA GLU A 118 -14.44 6.30 -9.20
C GLU A 118 -14.94 5.28 -10.23
N VAL A 119 -14.38 4.07 -10.19
CA VAL A 119 -14.87 2.92 -10.99
C VAL A 119 -15.71 2.00 -10.11
N SER A 120 -17.00 1.89 -10.44
CA SER A 120 -18.01 1.23 -9.58
C SER A 120 -17.68 -0.21 -9.18
N SER A 121 -16.96 -0.96 -10.02
CA SER A 121 -16.59 -2.34 -9.74
C SER A 121 -15.47 -2.48 -8.71
N ILE A 122 -14.61 -1.47 -8.57
CA ILE A 122 -13.38 -1.53 -7.76
C ILE A 122 -13.47 -0.66 -6.50
N THR A 123 -14.40 0.31 -6.48
CA THR A 123 -14.61 1.20 -5.33
C THR A 123 -14.81 0.49 -3.98
N PRO A 124 -15.63 -0.58 -3.82
CA PRO A 124 -15.83 -1.18 -2.50
C PRO A 124 -14.55 -1.85 -1.98
N PHE A 125 -13.75 -2.43 -2.87
CA PHE A 125 -12.47 -3.04 -2.50
C PHE A 125 -11.49 -2.00 -1.96
N PHE A 126 -11.33 -0.87 -2.65
CA PHE A 126 -10.43 0.20 -2.21
C PHE A 126 -10.92 0.92 -0.96
N GLN A 127 -12.23 0.98 -0.69
CA GLN A 127 -12.76 1.52 0.57
C GLN A 127 -12.37 0.65 1.77
N ILE A 128 -12.52 -0.67 1.66
CA ILE A 128 -12.10 -1.61 2.71
C ILE A 128 -10.58 -1.55 2.89
N LEU A 129 -9.83 -1.50 1.79
CA LEU A 129 -8.37 -1.40 1.83
C LEU A 129 -7.91 -0.09 2.48
N LEU A 130 -8.57 1.03 2.19
CA LEU A 130 -8.30 2.31 2.83
C LEU A 130 -8.54 2.27 4.35
N LEU A 131 -9.68 1.71 4.78
CA LEU A 131 -9.97 1.51 6.21
C LEU A 131 -8.91 0.61 6.88
N SER A 132 -8.45 -0.43 6.17
CA SER A 132 -7.39 -1.31 6.66
C SER A 132 -6.06 -0.57 6.85
N PHE A 133 -5.68 0.31 5.92
CA PHE A 133 -4.46 1.11 6.06
C PHE A 133 -4.57 2.14 7.18
N ILE A 134 -5.71 2.81 7.32
CA ILE A 134 -5.94 3.76 8.42
C ILE A 134 -5.83 3.04 9.77
N SER A 135 -6.52 1.91 9.94
CA SER A 135 -6.47 1.14 11.19
C SER A 135 -5.05 0.66 11.51
N MET A 136 -4.29 0.16 10.52
CA MET A 136 -2.89 -0.23 10.70
C MET A 136 -1.98 0.94 11.06
N GLY A 137 -2.21 2.10 10.45
CA GLY A 137 -1.46 3.32 10.74
C GLY A 137 -1.67 3.83 12.15
N PHE A 138 -2.90 3.77 12.67
CA PHE A 138 -3.22 4.15 14.06
C PHE A 138 -2.68 3.17 15.09
N ILE A 139 -2.74 1.86 14.82
CA ILE A 139 -2.29 0.85 15.77
C ILE A 139 -0.77 0.87 15.92
N GLY A 140 -0.04 1.10 14.82
CA GLY A 140 1.42 1.10 14.78
C GLY A 140 2.02 -0.30 15.00
N ALA A 141 2.93 -0.74 14.13
CA ALA A 141 3.50 -2.09 14.22
C ALA A 141 4.46 -2.31 15.39
N GLY A 142 4.89 -1.26 16.09
CA GLY A 142 5.72 -1.35 17.31
C GLY A 142 5.08 -2.09 18.48
N ARG A 143 3.84 -2.58 18.35
CA ARG A 143 3.14 -3.35 19.40
C ARG A 143 3.08 -4.85 19.17
N CYS A 144 3.25 -5.37 17.95
CA CYS A 144 3.11 -6.80 17.70
C CYS A 144 3.88 -7.29 16.45
N LEU A 145 4.81 -8.24 16.65
CA LEU A 145 5.43 -9.05 15.58
C LEU A 145 5.93 -8.27 14.36
N GLY A 146 6.89 -7.37 14.55
CA GLY A 146 7.56 -6.63 13.48
C GLY A 146 8.97 -6.21 13.89
N MET A 147 9.83 -5.88 12.93
CA MET A 147 11.11 -5.23 13.23
C MET A 147 10.90 -3.91 13.99
N ASP A 148 9.77 -3.25 13.78
CA ASP A 148 9.35 -2.05 14.51
C ASP A 148 9.28 -2.28 16.03
N TYR A 149 8.91 -3.47 16.53
CA TYR A 149 8.93 -3.78 17.97
C TYR A 149 10.35 -3.75 18.55
N PHE A 150 11.34 -4.22 17.78
CA PHE A 150 12.74 -4.20 18.21
C PHE A 150 13.29 -2.78 18.31
N PHE A 151 12.97 -1.92 17.34
CA PHE A 151 13.40 -0.53 17.35
C PHE A 151 12.62 0.31 18.35
N TYR A 152 11.32 0.09 18.53
CA TYR A 152 10.51 0.76 19.53
C TYR A 152 11.07 0.55 20.95
N LYS A 153 11.54 -0.67 21.27
CA LYS A 153 12.17 -0.97 22.58
C LYS A 153 13.50 -0.24 22.80
N ARG A 154 14.17 0.22 21.72
CA ARG A 154 15.51 0.84 21.78
C ARG A 154 15.49 2.35 21.53
N TYR A 155 14.56 2.85 20.72
CA TYR A 155 14.39 4.23 20.34
C TYR A 155 12.89 4.56 20.37
N ASN A 156 12.46 5.33 21.38
CA ASN A 156 11.07 5.79 21.54
C ASN A 156 10.73 6.91 20.52
N GLY A 157 10.76 6.58 19.23
CA GLY A 157 10.40 7.50 18.15
C GLY A 157 8.96 7.32 17.71
N TRP A 158 8.31 8.41 17.27
CA TRP A 158 6.94 8.38 16.74
C TRP A 158 6.77 7.53 15.47
N LEU A 159 7.88 7.20 14.80
CA LEU A 159 7.91 6.40 13.57
C LEU A 159 7.85 4.89 13.83
N TRP A 160 8.08 4.44 15.07
CA TRP A 160 8.19 3.03 15.45
C TRP A 160 6.91 2.53 16.15
#